data_AF-A0A1Q2CI82-F1
#
_entry.id   AF-A0A1Q2CI82-F1
#
_cell.length_a   1.000
_cell.length_b   1.000
_cell.length_c   1.000
_cell.angle_alpha   90.00
_cell.angle_beta   90.00
_cell.angle_gamma   90.00
#
_symmetry.space_group_name_H-M   'P 1'
#
loop_
_entity.id
_entity.type
_entity.pdbx_description
1 polymer ?
#
loop_
_entity_poly.entity_id
_entity_poly.type
_entity_poly.pdbx_seq_one_letter_code
_entity_poly.pdbx_strand_id
1 'polypeptide(L)'
;MKLSRIIVAGSVALAASLGSASVAFADDHNTSNVSILHGVPGATVDVYVNGDALLTNFAPGTLTDPLELPEGSYDLKVVAPGAGADGEAIIEANDVAVPAGADITVVAHLTDAGVPALTPFVNDTSMSEEGGRLTVRHVAAAPAVDIRAGGAVAVSNLANPDEAKLDLAAGTVPADVVAAGTDTVVLGPADVTIAAGSNTIVYAWGSLEDENLALAIQNVALDTAGMPHTGAEGPANSTNGLVAATLLLAGVAVTVVMAQRNRAGNIA
;
A
#
# COMPACT_ATOMS: atom_id res chain seq x y z
N MET A 1 -36.00 -56.08 -51.69
CA MET A 1 -36.51 -54.84 -52.31
C MET A 1 -36.75 -53.80 -51.23
N LYS A 2 -35.77 -52.93 -50.94
CA LYS A 2 -35.96 -51.69 -50.16
C LYS A 2 -34.99 -50.65 -50.74
N LEU A 3 -35.56 -49.56 -51.25
CA LEU A 3 -34.91 -48.53 -52.05
C LEU A 3 -34.10 -47.57 -51.19
N SER A 4 -32.92 -47.22 -51.72
CA SER A 4 -32.08 -46.09 -51.32
C SER A 4 -32.79 -44.74 -51.51
N ARG A 5 -32.54 -43.79 -50.61
CA ARG A 5 -32.67 -42.36 -50.89
C ARG A 5 -31.51 -41.59 -50.26
N ILE A 6 -30.68 -41.04 -51.14
CA ILE A 6 -29.67 -40.02 -50.89
C ILE A 6 -30.41 -38.67 -50.87
N ILE A 7 -30.13 -37.83 -49.86
CA ILE A 7 -30.38 -36.38 -49.94
C ILE A 7 -29.11 -35.66 -49.46
N VAL A 8 -28.69 -34.71 -50.28
CA VAL A 8 -27.50 -33.87 -50.17
C VAL A 8 -27.93 -32.45 -49.76
N ALA A 9 -27.09 -31.82 -48.92
CA ALA A 9 -26.84 -30.38 -48.70
C ALA A 9 -27.95 -29.46 -48.15
N GLY A 10 -27.52 -28.56 -47.25
CA GLY A 10 -28.27 -27.40 -46.80
C GLY A 10 -27.64 -26.70 -45.59
N SER A 11 -26.52 -26.01 -45.79
CA SER A 11 -25.81 -25.22 -44.79
C SER A 11 -26.57 -23.92 -44.46
N VAL A 12 -26.85 -23.65 -43.18
CA VAL A 12 -27.05 -22.28 -42.68
C VAL A 12 -26.29 -22.17 -41.37
N ALA A 13 -25.10 -21.56 -41.44
CA ALA A 13 -24.36 -21.10 -40.28
C ALA A 13 -24.89 -19.72 -39.89
N LEU A 14 -25.59 -19.62 -38.76
CA LEU A 14 -25.86 -18.35 -38.08
C LEU A 14 -24.86 -18.22 -36.94
N ALA A 15 -23.68 -17.68 -37.26
CA ALA A 15 -22.72 -17.28 -36.24
C ALA A 15 -23.21 -15.96 -35.61
N ALA A 16 -23.84 -16.05 -34.44
CA ALA A 16 -24.10 -14.90 -33.58
C ALA A 16 -22.75 -14.46 -32.98
N SER A 17 -22.15 -13.42 -33.56
CA SER A 17 -21.05 -12.70 -32.94
C SER A 17 -21.61 -11.88 -31.77
N LEU A 18 -21.65 -12.49 -30.59
CA LEU A 18 -21.76 -11.76 -29.33
C LEU A 18 -20.46 -10.96 -29.19
N GLY A 19 -20.49 -9.68 -29.53
CA GLY A 19 -19.46 -8.74 -29.14
C GLY A 19 -19.48 -8.64 -27.62
N SER A 20 -18.49 -9.23 -26.96
CA SER A 20 -18.23 -8.98 -25.55
C SER A 20 -17.85 -7.51 -25.42
N ALA A 21 -18.81 -6.66 -25.06
CA ALA A 21 -18.48 -5.39 -24.44
C ALA A 21 -17.80 -5.75 -23.11
N SER A 22 -16.47 -5.65 -23.08
CA SER A 22 -15.75 -5.60 -21.82
C SER A 22 -16.30 -4.39 -21.07
N VAL A 23 -17.06 -4.65 -20.01
CA VAL A 23 -17.40 -3.63 -19.03
C VAL A 23 -16.06 -3.20 -18.44
N ALA A 24 -15.58 -2.04 -18.87
CA ALA A 24 -14.56 -1.34 -18.11
C ALA A 24 -15.21 -0.99 -16.78
N PHE A 25 -14.76 -1.64 -15.70
CA PHE A 25 -15.00 -1.12 -14.37
C PHE A 25 -14.32 0.24 -14.34
N ALA A 26 -15.09 1.31 -14.15
CA ALA A 26 -14.50 2.56 -13.75
C ALA A 26 -13.86 2.30 -12.38
N ASP A 27 -12.55 2.52 -12.26
CA ASP A 27 -11.95 2.71 -10.94
C ASP A 27 -12.70 3.89 -10.32
N ASP A 28 -13.47 3.65 -9.26
CA ASP A 28 -14.11 4.71 -8.48
C ASP A 28 -12.97 5.49 -7.81
N HIS A 29 -12.45 6.50 -8.49
CA HIS A 29 -11.43 7.43 -8.00
C HIS A 29 -11.94 8.30 -6.84
N ASN A 30 -13.07 7.94 -6.23
CA ASN A 30 -13.78 8.72 -5.22
C ASN A 30 -13.44 8.26 -3.80
N THR A 31 -12.50 7.32 -3.63
CA THR A 31 -12.00 6.88 -2.34
C THR A 31 -10.54 7.29 -2.14
N SER A 32 -10.14 7.41 -0.89
CA SER A 32 -8.77 7.64 -0.43
C SER A 32 -8.36 6.53 0.53
N ASN A 33 -7.07 6.23 0.54
CA ASN A 33 -6.47 5.34 1.52
C ASN A 33 -6.08 6.13 2.76
N VAL A 34 -6.59 5.74 3.92
CA VAL A 34 -6.28 6.40 5.19
C VAL A 34 -5.71 5.40 6.19
N SER A 35 -4.47 5.60 6.59
CA SER A 35 -3.82 4.90 7.70
C SER A 35 -3.79 5.76 8.96
N ILE A 36 -3.76 5.12 10.13
CA ILE A 36 -3.67 5.82 11.42
C ILE A 36 -2.46 5.28 12.19
N LEU A 37 -1.61 6.18 12.66
CA LEU A 37 -0.48 5.87 13.55
C LEU A 37 -0.75 6.42 14.95
N HIS A 38 -0.59 5.57 15.97
CA HIS A 38 -0.58 6.01 17.37
C HIS A 38 0.85 6.25 17.87
N GLY A 39 1.24 7.51 17.96
CA GLY A 39 2.56 7.98 18.40
C GLY A 39 2.56 8.67 19.77
N VAL A 40 1.58 8.41 20.65
CA VAL A 40 1.56 8.94 22.03
C VAL A 40 1.89 7.83 23.04
N PRO A 41 3.09 7.83 23.66
CA PRO A 41 3.50 6.82 24.63
C PRO A 41 2.56 6.70 25.84
N GLY A 42 2.43 5.49 26.38
CA GLY A 42 1.74 5.24 27.65
C GLY A 42 0.21 5.39 27.64
N ALA A 43 -0.40 5.79 26.51
CA ALA A 43 -1.83 6.00 26.39
C ALA A 43 -2.45 5.01 25.41
N THR A 44 -3.25 4.05 25.87
CA THR A 44 -4.17 3.32 24.99
C THR A 44 -5.41 4.18 24.75
N VAL A 45 -5.97 4.19 23.54
CA VAL A 45 -7.13 5.04 23.20
C VAL A 45 -8.18 4.30 22.37
N ASP A 46 -9.40 4.83 22.35
CA ASP A 46 -10.41 4.47 21.35
C ASP A 46 -10.56 5.62 20.35
N VAL A 47 -10.71 5.29 19.06
CA VAL A 47 -10.86 6.26 17.96
C VAL A 47 -12.25 6.11 17.37
N TYR A 48 -12.94 7.24 17.22
CA TYR A 48 -14.27 7.34 16.64
C TYR A 48 -14.21 8.20 15.39
N VAL A 49 -15.00 7.81 14.39
CA VAL A 49 -15.22 8.58 13.15
C VAL A 49 -16.71 8.81 12.97
N ASN A 50 -17.13 10.06 12.84
CA ASN A 50 -18.55 10.45 12.72
C ASN A 50 -19.43 9.89 13.85
N GLY A 51 -18.86 9.70 15.04
CA GLY A 51 -19.53 9.11 16.22
C GLY A 51 -19.51 7.58 16.29
N ASP A 52 -19.10 6.89 15.23
CA ASP A 52 -18.98 5.43 15.21
C ASP A 52 -17.57 4.97 15.62
N ALA A 53 -17.49 3.86 16.37
CA ALA A 53 -16.20 3.34 16.83
C ALA A 53 -15.41 2.77 15.64
N LEU A 54 -14.22 3.32 15.40
CA LEU A 54 -13.31 2.89 14.34
C LEU A 54 -12.24 1.93 14.87
N LEU A 55 -11.56 2.34 15.95
CA LEU A 55 -10.51 1.55 16.61
C LEU A 55 -10.79 1.49 18.10
N THR A 56 -10.60 0.32 18.71
CA THR A 56 -10.74 0.14 20.16
C THR A 56 -9.48 -0.44 20.75
N ASN A 57 -9.13 0.01 21.96
CA ASN A 57 -7.88 -0.33 22.65
C ASN A 57 -6.63 -0.15 21.78
N PHE A 58 -6.62 0.94 20.99
CA PHE A 58 -5.54 1.26 20.06
C PHE A 58 -4.28 1.64 20.84
N ALA A 59 -3.23 0.84 20.68
CA ALA A 59 -2.02 0.90 21.51
C ALA A 59 -0.93 1.79 20.89
N PRO A 60 -0.08 2.46 21.67
CA PRO A 60 1.04 3.24 21.14
C PRO A 60 1.97 2.39 20.27
N GLY A 61 2.52 2.99 19.22
CA GLY A 61 3.38 2.35 18.23
C GLY A 61 2.65 1.52 17.19
N THR A 62 1.32 1.44 17.23
CA THR A 62 0.54 0.71 16.22
C THR A 62 0.18 1.61 15.04
N LEU A 63 0.37 1.06 13.85
CA LEU A 63 -0.02 1.63 12.57
C LEU A 63 -1.08 0.71 11.96
N THR A 64 -2.20 1.28 11.50
CA THR A 64 -3.24 0.48 10.84
C THR A 64 -2.85 0.15 9.40
N ASP A 65 -3.42 -0.94 8.89
CA ASP A 65 -3.54 -1.10 7.43
C ASP A 65 -4.35 0.08 6.85
N PRO A 66 -4.15 0.43 5.55
CA PRO A 66 -4.94 1.47 4.91
C PRO A 66 -6.42 1.13 4.89
N LEU A 67 -7.25 2.10 5.28
CA LEU A 67 -8.70 2.05 5.18
C LEU A 67 -9.17 2.88 3.99
N GLU A 68 -9.94 2.28 3.10
CA GLU A 68 -10.60 3.03 2.02
C GLU A 68 -11.75 3.86 2.58
N LEU A 69 -11.63 5.18 2.46
CA LEU A 69 -12.65 6.15 2.84
C LEU A 69 -13.12 6.93 1.61
N PRO A 70 -14.43 7.06 1.36
CA PRO A 70 -14.94 7.98 0.37
C PRO A 70 -14.44 9.42 0.59
N GLU A 71 -14.37 10.21 -0.48
CA GLU A 71 -14.16 11.64 -0.34
C GLU A 71 -15.26 12.25 0.54
N GLY A 72 -14.90 13.17 1.43
CA GLY A 72 -15.86 13.74 2.37
C GLY A 72 -15.25 14.50 3.52
N SER A 73 -16.11 14.92 4.44
CA SER A 73 -15.75 15.55 5.70
C SER A 73 -16.00 14.55 6.83
N TYR A 74 -15.04 14.41 7.73
CA TYR A 74 -15.08 13.43 8.82
C TYR A 74 -14.78 14.09 10.17
N ASP A 75 -15.57 13.71 11.18
CA ASP A 75 -15.31 14.09 12.57
C ASP A 75 -14.53 12.97 13.25
N LEU A 76 -13.30 13.27 13.65
CA LEU A 76 -12.41 12.37 14.37
C LEU A 76 -12.39 12.71 15.85
N LYS A 77 -12.60 11.70 16.68
CA LYS A 77 -12.56 11.84 18.13
C LYS A 77 -11.74 10.73 18.75
N VAL A 78 -10.80 11.09 19.60
CA VAL A 78 -9.95 10.17 20.36
C VAL A 78 -10.30 10.29 21.83
N VAL A 79 -10.64 9.16 22.47
CA VAL A 79 -11.06 9.12 23.87
C VAL A 79 -10.26 8.07 24.66
N ALA A 80 -10.38 8.14 25.99
CA ALA A 80 -9.87 7.10 26.87
C ALA A 80 -10.56 5.75 26.58
N PRO A 81 -9.86 4.62 26.77
CA PRO A 81 -10.36 3.31 26.36
C PRO A 81 -11.60 2.94 27.20
N GLY A 82 -12.67 2.50 26.53
CA GLY A 82 -13.94 2.16 27.14
C GLY A 82 -14.81 3.35 27.55
N ALA A 83 -14.41 4.59 27.26
CA ALA A 83 -15.21 5.78 27.57
C ALA A 83 -16.48 5.90 26.70
N GLY A 84 -16.50 5.25 25.53
CA GLY A 84 -17.60 5.35 24.57
C GLY A 84 -17.53 6.62 23.73
N ALA A 85 -18.42 6.73 22.72
CA ALA A 85 -18.47 7.88 21.81
C ALA A 85 -18.75 9.21 22.53
N ASP A 86 -19.51 9.16 23.63
CA ASP A 86 -19.86 10.31 24.47
C ASP A 86 -18.77 10.64 25.53
N GLY A 87 -17.67 9.89 25.54
CA GLY A 87 -16.55 10.12 26.46
C GLY A 87 -15.90 11.49 26.28
N GLU A 88 -15.20 11.96 27.32
CA GLU A 88 -14.37 13.16 27.23
C GLU A 88 -13.24 12.93 26.20
N ALA A 89 -13.10 13.87 25.28
CA ALA A 89 -12.10 13.77 24.25
C ALA A 89 -10.72 14.14 24.74
N ILE A 90 -9.75 13.30 24.39
CA ILE A 90 -8.33 13.60 24.53
C ILE A 90 -7.90 14.50 23.36
N ILE A 91 -8.36 14.17 22.15
CA ILE A 91 -8.16 14.98 20.93
C ILE A 91 -9.43 14.92 20.09
N GLU A 92 -9.83 16.05 19.52
CA GLU A 92 -10.90 16.14 18.51
C GLU A 92 -10.41 16.89 17.29
N ALA A 93 -10.83 16.41 16.11
CA ALA A 93 -10.69 17.13 14.86
C ALA A 93 -12.01 16.99 14.11
N ASN A 94 -12.75 18.09 14.02
CA ASN A 94 -14.03 18.14 13.32
C ASN A 94 -13.82 18.64 11.90
N ASP A 95 -14.69 18.21 10.99
CA ASP A 95 -14.68 18.59 9.58
C ASP A 95 -13.34 18.32 8.86
N VAL A 96 -12.70 17.19 9.15
CA VAL A 96 -11.46 16.80 8.48
C VAL A 96 -11.78 16.38 7.05
N ALA A 97 -11.30 17.18 6.10
CA ALA A 97 -11.50 16.91 4.68
C ALA A 97 -10.61 15.75 4.21
N VAL A 98 -11.23 14.71 3.69
CA VAL A 98 -10.60 13.62 2.95
C VAL A 98 -10.86 13.87 1.46
N PRO A 99 -9.84 14.26 0.67
CA PRO A 99 -9.99 14.44 -0.77
C PRO A 99 -10.21 13.08 -1.46
N ALA A 100 -10.55 13.10 -2.74
CA ALA A 100 -10.58 11.89 -3.58
C ALA A 100 -9.17 11.45 -4.01
N GLY A 101 -8.92 10.13 -4.02
CA GLY A 101 -7.73 9.52 -4.60
C GLY A 101 -6.41 9.80 -3.88
N ALA A 102 -6.44 10.25 -2.61
CA ALA A 102 -5.26 10.49 -1.82
C ALA A 102 -4.84 9.26 -1.00
N ASP A 103 -3.56 9.20 -0.68
CA ASP A 103 -3.01 8.28 0.32
C ASP A 103 -2.60 9.13 1.52
N ILE A 104 -3.18 8.89 2.70
CA ILE A 104 -3.06 9.75 3.87
C ILE A 104 -2.69 8.90 5.08
N THR A 105 -1.76 9.39 5.90
CA THR A 105 -1.55 8.87 7.25
C THR A 105 -1.90 9.94 8.28
N VAL A 106 -2.88 9.66 9.14
CA VAL A 106 -3.19 10.49 10.30
C VAL A 106 -2.38 10.01 11.49
N VAL A 107 -1.57 10.89 12.06
CA VAL A 107 -0.72 10.56 13.20
C VAL A 107 -1.28 11.23 14.45
N ALA A 108 -1.62 10.43 15.47
CA ALA A 108 -1.80 10.93 16.83
C ALA A 108 -0.42 10.99 17.49
N HIS A 109 0.09 12.17 17.84
CA HIS A 109 1.45 12.30 18.37
C HIS A 109 1.55 13.39 19.43
N LEU A 110 2.74 13.56 20.01
CA LEU A 110 3.05 14.70 20.86
C LEU A 110 3.64 15.84 20.02
N THR A 111 3.22 17.08 20.25
CA THR A 111 3.91 18.28 19.74
C THR A 111 5.30 18.38 20.36
N ASP A 112 6.14 19.30 19.87
CA ASP A 112 7.44 19.62 20.48
C ASP A 112 7.36 19.92 22.00
N ALA A 113 6.26 20.54 22.43
CA ALA A 113 5.92 20.84 23.82
C ALA A 113 5.32 19.66 24.62
N GLY A 114 5.22 18.45 24.06
CA GLY A 114 4.68 17.29 24.76
C GLY A 114 3.15 17.24 24.85
N VAL A 115 2.43 18.01 24.02
CA VAL A 115 0.96 18.05 24.02
C VAL A 115 0.40 17.10 22.96
N PRO A 116 -0.61 16.25 23.24
CA PRO A 116 -1.23 15.41 22.21
C PRO A 116 -1.86 16.22 21.07
N ALA A 117 -1.61 15.80 19.83
CA ALA A 117 -2.13 16.40 18.60
C ALA A 117 -2.43 15.33 17.54
N LEU A 118 -3.29 15.67 16.58
CA LEU A 118 -3.57 14.89 15.38
C LEU A 118 -3.07 15.66 14.15
N THR A 119 -2.16 15.05 13.39
CA THR A 119 -1.61 15.65 12.16
C THR A 119 -1.83 14.72 10.98
N PRO A 120 -2.58 15.14 9.95
CA PRO A 120 -2.68 14.40 8.70
C PRO A 120 -1.47 14.67 7.81
N PHE A 121 -0.94 13.62 7.19
CA PHE A 121 0.08 13.73 6.16
C PHE A 121 -0.39 13.07 4.88
N VAL A 122 -0.28 13.78 3.76
CA VAL A 122 -0.50 13.19 2.43
C VAL A 122 0.78 12.44 2.03
N ASN A 123 0.67 11.14 1.85
CA ASN A 123 1.75 10.28 1.43
C ASN A 123 2.03 10.50 -0.06
N ASP A 124 3.31 10.67 -0.36
CA ASP A 124 3.74 10.89 -1.73
C ASP A 124 3.84 9.55 -2.47
N THR A 125 2.92 9.34 -3.39
CA THR A 125 2.82 8.14 -4.25
C THR A 125 3.41 8.39 -5.64
N SER A 126 3.99 9.57 -5.89
CA SER A 126 4.59 9.86 -7.20
C SER A 126 5.77 8.95 -7.49
N MET A 127 6.08 8.77 -8.77
CA MET A 127 7.30 8.11 -9.20
C MET A 127 8.55 8.70 -8.50
N SER A 128 9.50 7.85 -8.11
CA SER A 128 10.83 8.25 -7.63
C SER A 128 11.85 8.26 -8.76
N GLU A 129 12.75 9.24 -8.77
CA GLU A 129 13.82 9.35 -9.78
C GLU A 129 14.90 8.26 -9.63
N GLU A 130 15.08 7.72 -8.42
CA GLU A 130 16.12 6.74 -8.09
C GLU A 130 15.56 5.31 -7.87
N GLY A 131 14.25 5.13 -8.10
CA GLY A 131 13.56 3.84 -7.98
C GLY A 131 13.02 3.52 -6.58
N GLY A 132 13.35 4.30 -5.54
CA GLY A 132 12.76 4.20 -4.20
C GLY A 132 12.72 5.58 -3.52
N ARG A 133 11.90 5.72 -2.47
CA ARG A 133 11.79 6.98 -1.70
C ARG A 133 11.87 6.71 -0.21
N LEU A 134 12.56 7.59 0.50
CA LEU A 134 12.53 7.71 1.95
C LEU A 134 11.79 8.98 2.32
N THR A 135 10.72 8.87 3.10
CA THR A 135 10.12 10.01 3.79
C THR A 135 10.42 9.87 5.27
N VAL A 136 10.92 10.93 5.91
CA VAL A 136 11.13 10.96 7.36
C VAL A 136 10.22 12.00 7.96
N ARG A 137 9.43 11.60 8.96
CA ARG A 137 8.48 12.45 9.68
C ARG A 137 8.92 12.59 11.12
N HIS A 138 9.17 13.82 11.54
CA HIS A 138 9.47 14.10 12.93
C HIS A 138 8.17 14.42 13.67
N VAL A 139 7.67 13.48 14.45
CA VAL A 139 6.41 13.59 15.20
C VAL A 139 6.62 13.30 16.69
N ALA A 140 7.84 13.53 17.20
CA ALA A 140 8.18 13.31 18.60
C ALA A 140 8.26 14.64 19.35
N ALA A 141 7.93 14.66 20.63
CA ALA A 141 8.20 15.75 21.54
C ALA A 141 9.72 15.88 21.76
N ALA A 142 10.37 16.57 20.82
CA ALA A 142 11.78 16.87 20.83
C ALA A 142 12.03 18.17 20.05
N PRO A 143 13.16 18.85 20.32
CA PRO A 143 13.64 19.92 19.44
C PRO A 143 13.97 19.41 18.04
N ALA A 144 14.20 20.34 17.11
CA ALA A 144 14.62 20.00 15.75
C ALA A 144 15.87 19.10 15.72
N VAL A 145 15.90 18.23 14.72
CA VAL A 145 16.92 17.18 14.56
C VAL A 145 17.59 17.23 13.19
N ASP A 146 18.82 16.71 13.13
CA ASP A 146 19.45 16.34 11.86
C ASP A 146 19.36 14.81 11.69
N ILE A 147 19.02 14.36 10.49
CA ILE A 147 18.99 12.94 10.13
C ILE A 147 20.27 12.65 9.35
N ARG A 148 21.05 11.68 9.83
CA ARG A 148 22.25 11.23 9.14
C ARG A 148 22.00 9.89 8.48
N ALA A 149 22.51 9.73 7.26
CA ALA A 149 22.50 8.51 6.49
C ALA A 149 23.94 8.16 6.12
N GLY A 150 24.40 6.96 6.46
CA GLY A 150 25.81 6.57 6.24
C GLY A 150 26.81 7.49 6.98
N GLY A 151 26.39 8.12 8.08
CA GLY A 151 27.21 9.03 8.89
C GLY A 151 27.29 10.48 8.39
N ALA A 152 26.65 10.82 7.27
CA ALA A 152 26.55 12.19 6.76
C ALA A 152 25.15 12.76 6.96
N VAL A 153 25.04 14.07 7.26
CA VAL A 153 23.74 14.75 7.38
C VAL A 153 23.03 14.74 6.02
N ALA A 154 21.90 14.05 5.97
CA ALA A 154 21.04 13.94 4.79
C ALA A 154 19.86 14.92 4.84
N VAL A 155 19.33 15.17 6.04
CA VAL A 155 18.31 16.18 6.31
C VAL A 155 18.76 17.00 7.51
N SER A 156 18.74 18.32 7.39
CA SER A 156 19.12 19.21 8.49
C SER A 156 17.91 19.94 9.05
N ASN A 157 17.89 20.13 10.38
CA ASN A 157 16.94 20.97 11.10
C ASN A 157 15.48 20.62 10.81
N LEU A 158 15.15 19.32 10.78
CA LEU A 158 13.77 18.84 10.67
C LEU A 158 13.08 19.05 12.02
N ALA A 159 12.01 19.85 12.04
CA ALA A 159 11.24 20.15 13.25
C ALA A 159 9.96 19.31 13.33
N ASN A 160 9.34 19.21 14.51
CA ASN A 160 8.02 18.62 14.65
C ASN A 160 6.93 19.63 14.24
N PRO A 161 5.91 19.27 13.43
CA PRO A 161 5.62 17.94 12.87
C PRO A 161 6.08 17.77 11.40
N ASP A 162 7.16 18.41 10.98
CA ASP A 162 7.55 18.47 9.56
C ASP A 162 8.07 17.12 9.01
N GLU A 163 8.08 17.02 7.68
CA GLU A 163 8.61 15.89 6.95
C GLU A 163 9.70 16.29 5.93
N ALA A 164 10.58 15.34 5.62
CA ALA A 164 11.55 15.45 4.54
C ALA A 164 11.50 14.21 3.65
N LYS A 165 11.77 14.39 2.35
CA LYS A 165 11.71 13.34 1.33
C LYS A 165 13.05 13.25 0.61
N LEU A 166 13.51 12.03 0.35
CA LEU A 166 14.71 11.74 -0.41
C LEU A 166 14.42 10.61 -1.40
N ASP A 167 14.65 10.86 -2.68
CA ASP A 167 14.68 9.78 -3.68
C ASP A 167 16.04 9.09 -3.58
N LEU A 168 16.01 7.77 -3.37
CA LEU A 168 17.18 6.95 -3.09
C LEU A 168 17.07 5.64 -3.86
N ALA A 169 18.22 5.11 -4.27
CA ALA A 169 18.28 3.76 -4.82
C ALA A 169 17.83 2.73 -3.77
N ALA A 170 17.18 1.67 -4.24
CA ALA A 170 16.78 0.56 -3.37
C ALA A 170 18.00 -0.07 -2.68
N GLY A 171 17.87 -0.35 -1.39
CA GLY A 171 18.96 -0.84 -0.55
C GLY A 171 18.71 -0.56 0.93
N THR A 172 19.64 -0.97 1.79
CA THR A 172 19.59 -0.69 3.22
C THR A 172 20.63 0.37 3.56
N VAL A 173 20.21 1.41 4.27
CA VAL A 173 21.08 2.51 4.70
C VAL A 173 21.05 2.61 6.22
N PRO A 174 22.21 2.58 6.91
CA PRO A 174 22.25 2.87 8.34
C PRO A 174 21.96 4.36 8.55
N ALA A 175 20.97 4.66 9.39
CA ALA A 175 20.56 6.01 9.70
C ALA A 175 20.52 6.24 11.21
N ASP A 176 20.86 7.46 11.63
CA ASP A 176 20.65 7.93 12.99
C ASP A 176 20.09 9.35 13.00
N VAL A 177 19.57 9.76 14.14
CA VAL A 177 19.02 11.09 14.37
C VAL A 177 19.84 11.74 15.46
N VAL A 178 20.32 12.95 15.20
CA VAL A 178 21.08 13.77 16.15
C VAL A 178 20.34 15.06 16.47
N ALA A 179 20.60 15.63 17.64
CA ALA A 179 20.11 16.98 17.94
C ALA A 179 20.72 17.98 16.94
N ALA A 180 19.89 18.85 16.37
CA ALA A 180 20.28 19.71 15.25
C ALA A 180 21.54 20.54 15.55
N GLY A 181 22.48 20.54 14.61
CA GLY A 181 23.75 21.26 14.72
C GLY A 181 24.75 20.66 15.71
N THR A 182 24.54 19.43 16.18
CA THR A 182 25.42 18.72 17.12
C THR A 182 25.71 17.29 16.67
N ASP A 183 26.59 16.60 17.39
CA ASP A 183 26.86 15.16 17.20
C ASP A 183 26.12 14.27 18.22
N THR A 184 25.23 14.84 19.03
CA THR A 184 24.51 14.10 20.07
C THR A 184 23.40 13.26 19.45
N VAL A 185 23.62 11.94 19.39
CA VAL A 185 22.63 10.97 18.91
C VAL A 185 21.47 10.87 19.90
N VAL A 186 20.25 11.06 19.39
CA VAL A 186 18.99 10.97 20.14
C VAL A 186 18.16 9.76 19.74
N LEU A 187 18.35 9.22 18.53
CA LEU A 187 17.66 8.01 18.05
C LEU A 187 18.54 7.24 17.06
N GLY A 188 18.59 5.92 17.21
CA GLY A 188 19.40 5.04 16.36
C GLY A 188 20.81 4.76 16.88
N PRO A 189 21.69 4.17 16.05
CA PRO A 189 21.48 3.88 14.63
C PRO A 189 20.45 2.77 14.39
N ALA A 190 19.74 2.87 13.27
CA ALA A 190 18.82 1.85 12.77
C ALA A 190 19.07 1.62 11.27
N ASP A 191 18.96 0.37 10.85
CA ASP A 191 19.03 0.00 9.44
C ASP A 191 17.67 0.28 8.77
N VAL A 192 17.64 1.22 7.84
CA VAL A 192 16.44 1.58 7.09
C VAL A 192 16.52 0.96 5.70
N THR A 193 15.59 0.06 5.40
CA THR A 193 15.47 -0.57 4.08
C THR A 193 14.60 0.29 3.18
N ILE A 194 15.19 0.80 2.10
CA ILE A 194 14.51 1.48 0.99
C ILE A 194 14.13 0.43 -0.04
N ALA A 195 12.84 0.19 -0.20
CA ALA A 195 12.32 -0.76 -1.17
C ALA A 195 12.14 -0.11 -2.55
N ALA A 196 12.47 -0.85 -3.62
CA ALA A 196 12.18 -0.42 -4.98
C ALA A 196 10.66 -0.29 -5.19
N GLY A 197 10.23 0.75 -5.90
CA GLY A 197 8.83 1.05 -6.16
C GLY A 197 8.02 1.47 -4.91
N SER A 198 8.70 1.86 -3.82
CA SER A 198 8.04 2.19 -2.56
C SER A 198 8.57 3.49 -1.95
N ASN A 199 7.68 4.22 -1.29
CA ASN A 199 7.99 5.25 -0.32
C ASN A 199 8.01 4.61 1.07
N THR A 200 9.22 4.40 1.60
CA THR A 200 9.43 3.99 2.98
C THR A 200 9.32 5.23 3.86
N ILE A 201 8.27 5.31 4.66
CA ILE A 201 7.99 6.43 5.56
C ILE A 201 8.40 6.03 6.98
N VAL A 202 9.37 6.74 7.54
CA VAL A 202 9.87 6.52 8.91
C VAL A 202 9.36 7.64 9.81
N TYR A 203 8.70 7.25 10.90
CA TYR A 203 8.15 8.16 11.90
C TYR A 203 8.99 8.10 13.16
N ALA A 204 9.59 9.22 13.56
CA ALA A 204 10.17 9.37 14.89
C ALA A 204 9.10 9.93 15.83
N TRP A 205 8.67 9.14 16.81
CA TRP A 205 7.58 9.48 17.73
C TRP A 205 8.00 9.27 19.20
N GLY A 206 7.18 9.74 20.13
CA GLY A 206 7.46 9.68 21.57
C GLY A 206 7.95 11.02 22.13
N SER A 207 8.70 10.97 23.21
CA SER A 207 9.23 12.12 23.96
C SER A 207 10.70 11.92 24.26
N LEU A 208 11.50 12.94 23.94
CA LEU A 208 12.93 12.96 24.27
C LEU A 208 13.13 13.13 25.79
N GLU A 209 12.31 13.96 26.43
CA GLU A 209 12.39 14.22 27.88
C GLU A 209 12.04 12.97 28.70
N ASP A 210 11.03 12.21 28.26
CA ASP A 210 10.57 11.00 28.94
C ASP A 210 11.33 9.73 28.49
N GLU A 211 12.40 9.88 27.70
CA GLU A 211 13.28 8.80 27.23
C GLU A 211 12.55 7.62 26.56
N ASN A 212 11.48 7.91 25.80
CA ASN A 212 10.63 6.90 25.18
C ASN A 212 10.49 7.06 23.66
N LEU A 213 11.46 7.74 23.04
CA LEU A 213 11.55 7.87 21.59
C LEU A 213 11.55 6.49 20.91
N ALA A 214 10.78 6.38 19.84
CA ALA A 214 10.62 5.16 19.08
C ALA A 214 10.43 5.44 17.58
N LEU A 215 10.55 4.38 16.78
CA LEU A 215 10.34 4.42 15.33
C LEU A 215 9.12 3.60 14.94
N ALA A 216 8.35 4.10 13.98
CA ALA A 216 7.40 3.32 13.20
C ALA A 216 7.77 3.43 11.71
N ILE A 217 7.49 2.38 10.95
CA ILE A 217 7.79 2.33 9.51
C ILE A 217 6.53 1.94 8.76
N GLN A 218 6.20 2.71 7.73
CA GLN A 218 5.15 2.42 6.75
C GLN A 218 5.79 2.30 5.37
N ASN A 219 5.28 1.40 4.54
CA ASN A 219 5.63 1.35 3.12
C ASN A 219 4.40 1.68 2.30
N VAL A 220 4.51 2.69 1.46
CA VAL A 220 3.46 3.13 0.53
C VAL A 220 3.96 2.88 -0.89
N ALA A 221 3.16 2.22 -1.71
CA ALA A 221 3.52 1.96 -3.10
C ALA A 221 3.62 3.27 -3.90
N LEU A 222 4.63 3.35 -4.76
CA LEU A 222 4.79 4.46 -5.70
C LEU A 222 4.21 4.08 -7.06
N ASP A 223 3.86 5.08 -7.86
CA ASP A 223 3.62 4.89 -9.29
C ASP A 223 4.90 4.41 -9.98
N THR A 224 4.90 3.15 -10.43
CA THR A 224 6.05 2.52 -11.08
C THR A 224 6.11 2.75 -12.59
N ALA A 225 5.10 3.42 -13.18
CA ALA A 225 5.07 3.68 -14.61
C ALA A 225 6.24 4.59 -15.03
N GLY A 226 7.26 4.00 -15.65
CA GLY A 226 8.45 4.72 -16.12
C GLY A 226 9.59 4.81 -15.10
N MET A 227 9.51 4.13 -13.95
CA MET A 227 10.63 4.06 -13.01
C MET A 227 11.88 3.41 -13.63
N PRO A 228 13.09 3.80 -13.20
CA PRO A 228 14.29 3.05 -13.52
C PRO A 228 14.16 1.62 -12.97
N HIS A 229 14.26 0.61 -13.84
CA HIS A 229 14.26 -0.78 -13.40
C HIS A 229 15.57 -1.11 -12.68
N THR A 230 15.57 -1.07 -11.34
CA THR A 230 16.72 -1.51 -10.54
C THR A 230 16.72 -3.04 -10.41
N GLY A 231 16.92 -3.74 -11.54
CA GLY A 231 17.54 -5.07 -11.65
C GLY A 231 17.12 -6.26 -10.74
N ALA A 232 16.04 -6.19 -9.96
CA ALA A 232 15.64 -7.25 -9.03
C ALA A 232 14.19 -7.70 -9.25
N GLU A 233 13.77 -7.86 -10.51
CA GLU A 233 12.54 -8.57 -10.81
C GLU A 233 12.83 -10.08 -10.93
N GLY A 234 12.61 -10.81 -9.84
CA GLY A 234 12.21 -12.21 -9.95
C GLY A 234 10.88 -12.30 -10.70
N PRO A 235 10.58 -13.40 -11.41
CA PRO A 235 9.44 -13.45 -12.32
C PRO A 235 8.15 -13.08 -11.59
N ALA A 236 7.50 -12.01 -12.07
CA ALA A 236 6.17 -11.61 -11.64
C ALA A 236 5.21 -12.78 -11.85
N ASN A 237 4.81 -13.43 -10.75
CA ASN A 237 3.68 -14.34 -10.77
C ASN A 237 2.41 -13.50 -10.74
N SER A 238 2.07 -12.93 -11.90
CA SER A 238 0.80 -12.25 -12.16
C SER A 238 -0.32 -13.28 -12.21
N THR A 239 -0.72 -13.82 -11.05
CA THR A 239 -2.02 -14.50 -10.94
C THR A 239 -3.10 -13.44 -10.85
N ASN A 240 -3.50 -12.91 -12.00
CA ASN A 240 -4.90 -12.72 -12.38
C ASN A 240 -5.00 -12.19 -13.82
N GLY A 241 -5.58 -13.03 -14.68
CA GLY A 241 -6.19 -12.60 -15.94
C GLY A 241 -5.31 -12.76 -17.18
N LEU A 242 -5.26 -13.97 -17.75
CA LEU A 242 -5.26 -14.28 -19.19
C LEU A 242 -5.12 -15.80 -19.37
N VAL A 243 -6.20 -16.55 -19.10
CA VAL A 243 -6.33 -17.90 -19.66
C VAL A 243 -6.73 -17.78 -21.13
N ALA A 244 -5.73 -17.68 -22.00
CA ALA A 244 -5.87 -17.96 -23.43
C ALA A 244 -4.54 -18.46 -24.00
N ALA A 245 -4.02 -19.57 -23.47
CA ALA A 245 -3.03 -20.37 -24.16
C ALA A 245 -3.72 -21.19 -25.26
N THR A 246 -4.01 -20.55 -26.40
CA THR A 246 -4.37 -21.27 -27.63
C THR A 246 -3.10 -21.86 -28.24
N LEU A 247 -2.84 -23.13 -27.92
CA LEU A 247 -1.91 -23.98 -28.65
C LEU A 247 -2.41 -24.18 -30.08
N LEU A 248 -1.96 -23.33 -30.99
CA LEU A 248 -2.01 -23.53 -32.44
C LEU A 248 -1.02 -24.64 -32.83
N LEU A 249 -1.41 -25.91 -32.63
CA LEU A 249 -0.80 -27.01 -33.38
C LEU A 249 -1.49 -27.13 -34.73
N ALA A 250 -0.78 -26.68 -35.77
CA ALA A 250 -1.09 -26.95 -37.16
C ALA A 250 -1.00 -28.47 -37.43
N GLY A 251 -2.14 -29.17 -37.33
CA GLY A 251 -2.30 -30.53 -37.82
C GLY A 251 -2.79 -30.51 -39.27
N VAL A 252 -1.88 -30.67 -40.23
CA VAL A 252 -2.23 -30.98 -41.62
C VAL A 252 -2.81 -32.40 -41.68
N ALA A 253 -3.95 -32.51 -42.36
CA ALA A 253 -4.79 -33.69 -42.47
C ALA A 253 -4.19 -34.82 -43.30
N VAL A 254 -4.46 -36.08 -42.92
CA VAL A 254 -4.65 -37.19 -43.87
C VAL A 254 -5.75 -38.12 -43.34
N THR A 255 -6.89 -38.12 -44.02
CA THR A 255 -7.89 -39.19 -43.96
C THR A 255 -7.37 -40.42 -44.70
N VAL A 256 -7.12 -41.52 -43.99
CA VAL A 256 -7.06 -42.86 -44.57
C VAL A 256 -8.11 -43.71 -43.87
N VAL A 257 -9.26 -43.89 -44.53
CA VAL A 257 -10.23 -44.93 -44.19
C VAL A 257 -9.65 -46.24 -44.72
N MET A 258 -8.94 -46.98 -43.87
CA MET A 258 -8.51 -48.34 -44.18
C MET A 258 -9.50 -49.35 -43.59
N ALA A 259 -10.08 -50.14 -44.49
CA ALA A 259 -11.10 -51.14 -44.24
C ALA A 259 -10.65 -52.21 -43.23
N GLN A 260 -11.47 -52.46 -42.21
CA GLN A 260 -11.35 -53.65 -41.36
C GLN A 260 -11.67 -54.91 -42.17
N ARG A 261 -10.64 -55.71 -42.46
CA ARG A 261 -10.80 -57.13 -42.80
C ARG A 261 -10.70 -57.94 -41.51
N ASN A 262 -11.83 -58.51 -41.10
CA ASN A 262 -11.91 -59.60 -40.13
C ASN A 262 -11.08 -60.79 -40.62
N ARG A 263 -10.30 -61.42 -39.71
CA ARG A 263 -10.29 -62.88 -39.51
C ARG A 263 -9.24 -63.34 -38.48
N ALA A 264 -9.72 -64.21 -37.58
CA ALA A 264 -9.06 -65.33 -36.89
C ALA A 264 -7.77 -64.99 -36.10
N GLY A 265 -7.70 -65.22 -34.78
CA GLY A 265 -8.07 -66.46 -34.10
C GLY A 265 -6.81 -67.30 -33.92
N ASN A 266 -6.26 -67.35 -32.71
CA ASN A 266 -6.02 -68.61 -32.01
C ASN A 266 -5.49 -68.35 -30.60
N ILE A 267 -6.25 -68.87 -29.64
CA ILE A 267 -5.82 -69.28 -28.32
C ILE A 267 -5.39 -70.74 -28.52
N ALA A 268 -4.23 -71.14 -27.99
CA ALA A 268 -3.77 -72.53 -27.80
C ALA A 268 -3.97 -73.52 -28.97
#